data_AF-A0A4Q3LRH0-F1
#
_entry.id   AF-A0A4Q3LRH0-F1
#
_cell.length_a   1.000
_cell.length_b   1.000
_cell.length_c   1.000
_cell.angle_alpha   90.00
_cell.angle_beta   90.00
_cell.angle_gamma   90.00
#
_symmetry.space_group_name_H-M   'P 1'
#
loop_
_entity.id
_entity.type
_entity.pdbx_description
1 polymer ?
#
loop_
_entity_poly.entity_id
_entity_poly.type
_entity_poly.pdbx_seq_one_letter_code
_entity_poly.pdbx_strand_id
1 'polypeptide(L)'
;MAQIPEFTEPTLHTDPAEALAQVQRIYQQQIGHLREAMQRFVAGETPTAHVRAFYPFIRVQTTTVARAATQLAYGFVEGPGRYETTLTRPDLFARYYAEQFRLLRASHNVELEVGISSQP
;
A
#
# COMPACT_ATOMS: atom_id res chain seq x y z
N MET A 1 -2.13 24.34 -7.90
CA MET A 1 -2.34 23.01 -7.27
C MET A 1 -1.18 22.12 -7.69
N ALA A 2 -0.73 21.18 -6.85
CA ALA A 2 0.36 20.27 -7.20
C ALA A 2 -0.05 19.32 -8.34
N GLN A 3 0.91 18.96 -9.20
CA GLN A 3 0.72 17.92 -10.22
C GLN A 3 0.87 16.54 -9.54
N ILE A 4 -0.25 15.82 -9.41
CA ILE A 4 -0.32 14.47 -8.85
C ILE A 4 -0.80 13.48 -9.92
N PRO A 5 -0.49 12.17 -9.78
CA PRO A 5 -1.04 11.14 -10.67
C PRO A 5 -2.56 11.05 -10.57
N GLU A 6 -3.17 10.35 -11.53
CA GLU A 6 -4.58 9.99 -11.48
C GLU A 6 -4.94 9.29 -10.17
N PHE A 7 -6.07 9.67 -9.59
CA PHE A 7 -6.56 9.11 -8.34
C PHE A 7 -6.82 7.61 -8.50
N THR A 8 -6.35 6.83 -7.53
CA THR A 8 -6.65 5.39 -7.43
C THR A 8 -7.54 5.18 -6.23
N GLU A 9 -8.77 4.73 -6.48
CA GLU A 9 -9.71 4.37 -5.42
C GLU A 9 -9.14 3.23 -4.55
N PRO A 10 -9.33 3.28 -3.22
CA PRO A 10 -9.02 2.15 -2.36
C PRO A 10 -9.81 0.91 -2.79
N THR A 11 -9.14 -0.24 -2.75
CA THR A 11 -9.69 -1.53 -3.16
C THR A 11 -9.58 -2.53 -2.02
N LEU A 12 -10.55 -3.44 -1.92
CA LEU A 12 -10.61 -4.49 -0.91
C LEU A 12 -10.22 -5.83 -1.54
N HIS A 13 -9.36 -6.57 -0.86
CA HIS A 13 -8.83 -7.83 -1.35
C HIS A 13 -8.97 -8.94 -0.32
N THR A 14 -9.54 -10.05 -0.76
CA THR A 14 -9.45 -11.32 -0.03
C THR A 14 -8.25 -12.13 -0.48
N ASP A 15 -7.72 -12.01 -1.69
CA ASP A 15 -6.46 -12.69 -2.04
C ASP A 15 -5.24 -11.84 -1.64
N PRO A 16 -4.33 -12.35 -0.77
CA PRO A 16 -3.04 -11.70 -0.48
C PRO A 16 -2.23 -11.34 -1.72
N ALA A 17 -2.28 -12.16 -2.79
CA ALA A 17 -1.56 -11.92 -4.02
C ALA A 17 -2.14 -10.73 -4.80
N GLU A 18 -3.47 -10.61 -4.86
CA GLU A 18 -4.15 -9.47 -5.47
C GLU A 18 -3.87 -8.16 -4.71
N ALA A 19 -3.89 -8.21 -3.36
CA ALA A 19 -3.52 -7.07 -2.53
C ALA A 19 -2.09 -6.59 -2.82
N LEU A 20 -1.13 -7.52 -2.91
CA LEU A 20 0.26 -7.17 -3.25
C LEU A 20 0.38 -6.60 -4.66
N ALA A 21 -0.33 -7.16 -5.64
CA ALA A 21 -0.35 -6.62 -6.99
C ALA A 21 -0.90 -5.18 -7.03
N GLN A 22 -1.92 -4.87 -6.23
CA GLN A 22 -2.43 -3.51 -6.07
C GLN A 22 -1.38 -2.56 -5.48
N VAL A 23 -0.71 -2.96 -4.40
CA VAL A 23 0.37 -2.17 -3.78
C VAL A 23 1.46 -1.88 -4.81
N GLN A 24 1.88 -2.88 -5.59
CA GLN A 24 2.89 -2.73 -6.63
C GLN A 24 2.45 -1.76 -7.72
N ARG A 25 1.20 -1.87 -8.20
CA ARG A 25 0.66 -0.98 -9.24
C ARG A 25 0.65 0.48 -8.79
N ILE A 26 0.12 0.75 -7.59
CA ILE A 26 0.10 2.09 -7.03
C ILE A 26 1.54 2.62 -6.91
N TYR A 27 2.44 1.86 -6.31
CA TYR A 27 3.83 2.29 -6.14
C TYR A 27 4.51 2.62 -7.48
N GLN A 28 4.33 1.78 -8.50
CA GLN A 28 4.93 2.01 -9.82
C GLN A 28 4.35 3.23 -10.53
N GLN A 29 3.03 3.45 -10.45
CA GLN A 29 2.40 4.66 -11.00
C GLN A 29 2.96 5.93 -10.36
N GLN A 30 3.11 5.92 -9.03
CA GLN A 30 3.56 7.08 -8.25
C GLN A 30 5.04 7.39 -8.52
N ILE A 31 5.90 6.36 -8.58
CA ILE A 31 7.31 6.51 -8.94
C ILE A 31 7.50 6.88 -10.42
N GLY A 32 6.68 6.31 -11.32
CA GLY A 32 6.68 6.62 -12.74
C GLY A 32 6.46 8.11 -12.99
N HIS A 33 5.42 8.68 -12.36
CA HIS A 33 5.12 10.12 -12.42
C HIS A 33 6.30 11.01 -11.97
N LEU A 34 6.94 10.67 -10.85
CA LEU A 34 8.11 11.44 -10.38
C LEU A 34 9.28 11.35 -11.36
N ARG A 35 9.53 10.15 -11.91
CA ARG A 35 10.62 9.93 -12.88
C ARG A 35 10.39 10.67 -14.19
N GLU A 36 9.18 10.60 -14.73
CA GLU A 36 8.80 11.30 -15.96
C GLU A 36 8.92 12.82 -15.79
N ALA A 37 8.45 13.36 -14.66
CA ALA A 37 8.60 14.78 -14.36
C ALA A 37 10.07 15.20 -14.23
N MET A 38 10.90 14.38 -13.58
CA MET A 38 12.34 14.63 -13.47
C MET A 38 13.04 14.59 -14.83
N GLN A 39 12.68 13.62 -15.69
CA GLN A 39 13.22 13.50 -17.04
C GLN A 39 12.90 14.73 -17.90
N ARG A 40 11.64 15.20 -17.89
CA ARG A 40 11.23 16.44 -18.58
C ARG A 40 11.97 17.66 -18.05
N PHE A 41 12.15 17.73 -16.73
CA PHE A 41 12.91 18.82 -16.10
C PHE A 41 14.36 18.87 -16.58
N VAL A 42 15.04 17.72 -16.60
CA VAL A 42 16.40 17.60 -17.12
C VAL A 42 16.47 17.92 -18.62
N ALA A 43 15.40 17.65 -19.38
CA ALA A 43 15.29 18.00 -20.80
C ALA A 43 15.01 19.50 -21.06
N GLY A 44 14.86 20.33 -20.02
CA GLY A 44 14.69 21.78 -20.11
C GLY A 44 13.27 22.29 -19.88
N GLU A 45 12.29 21.41 -19.64
CA GLU A 45 10.92 21.82 -19.29
C GLU A 45 10.84 22.20 -17.81
N THR A 46 10.34 23.40 -17.47
CA THR A 46 10.12 23.75 -16.05
C THR A 46 8.69 23.39 -15.63
N PRO A 47 8.49 22.52 -14.61
CA PRO A 47 7.16 22.23 -14.09
C PRO A 47 6.44 23.50 -13.66
N THR A 48 5.21 23.68 -14.13
CA THR A 48 4.36 24.84 -13.79
C THR A 48 3.84 24.81 -12.35
N ALA A 49 4.00 23.67 -11.66
CA ALA A 49 3.62 23.46 -10.28
C ALA A 49 4.49 22.39 -9.62
N HIS A 50 4.41 22.29 -8.29
CA HIS A 50 5.06 21.21 -7.55
C HIS A 50 4.57 19.84 -8.01
N VAL A 51 5.50 18.94 -8.30
CA VAL A 51 5.21 17.54 -8.61
C VAL A 51 5.19 16.76 -7.30
N ARG A 52 4.12 15.97 -7.09
CA ARG A 52 3.91 15.18 -5.88
C ARG A 52 3.47 13.77 -6.26
N ALA A 53 3.86 12.81 -5.45
CA ALA A 53 3.44 11.42 -5.50
C ALA A 53 3.36 10.92 -4.05
N PHE A 54 2.69 9.80 -3.81
CA PHE A 54 2.40 9.31 -2.47
C PHE A 54 2.58 7.80 -2.39
N TYR A 55 3.00 7.29 -1.23
CA TYR A 55 3.14 5.85 -1.02
C TYR A 55 1.78 5.14 -0.99
N PRO A 56 1.69 3.86 -1.42
CA PRO A 56 0.54 3.04 -1.09
C PRO A 56 0.42 2.81 0.41
N PHE A 57 -0.80 2.63 0.90
CA PHE A 57 -1.07 2.07 2.23
C PHE A 57 -1.70 0.68 2.10
N ILE A 58 -1.57 -0.10 3.18
CA ILE A 58 -2.46 -1.22 3.45
C ILE A 58 -3.16 -1.00 4.80
N ARG A 59 -4.43 -1.38 4.87
CA ARG A 59 -5.24 -1.28 6.07
C ARG A 59 -6.01 -2.56 6.32
N VAL A 60 -6.13 -2.87 7.61
CA VAL A 60 -6.98 -3.93 8.13
C VAL A 60 -7.92 -3.36 9.17
N GLN A 61 -9.20 -3.75 9.09
CA GLN A 61 -10.22 -3.43 10.08
C GLN A 61 -10.67 -4.71 10.78
N THR A 62 -10.43 -4.80 12.09
CA THR A 62 -10.91 -5.90 12.94
C THR A 62 -12.01 -5.39 13.86
N THR A 63 -13.07 -6.19 14.04
CA THR A 63 -14.22 -5.84 14.90
C THR A 63 -14.35 -6.77 16.11
N THR A 64 -13.56 -7.84 16.17
CA THR A 64 -13.65 -8.86 17.20
C THR A 64 -12.31 -9.01 17.94
N VAL A 65 -12.38 -9.52 19.17
CA VAL A 65 -11.19 -9.88 19.97
C VAL A 65 -10.70 -11.28 19.61
N ALA A 66 -10.92 -11.73 18.36
CA ALA A 66 -10.55 -13.06 17.92
C ALA A 66 -9.04 -13.26 18.11
N ARG A 67 -8.67 -14.17 19.01
CA ARG A 67 -7.28 -14.59 19.15
C ARG A 67 -6.94 -15.44 17.94
N ALA A 68 -5.89 -15.03 17.22
CA ALA A 68 -5.33 -15.82 16.15
C ALA A 68 -4.95 -17.21 16.71
N ALA A 69 -5.48 -18.28 16.12
CA ALA A 69 -5.17 -19.66 16.50
C ALA A 69 -3.79 -20.08 15.95
N THR A 70 -2.75 -19.30 16.26
CA THR A 70 -1.38 -19.46 15.76
C THR A 70 -0.38 -19.48 16.91
N GLN A 71 0.69 -20.27 16.75
CA GLN A 71 1.85 -20.25 17.65
C GLN A 71 2.90 -19.22 17.22
N LEU A 72 2.69 -18.53 16.10
CA LEU A 72 3.59 -17.47 15.65
C LEU A 72 3.45 -16.24 16.56
N ALA A 73 4.59 -15.63 16.90
CA ALA A 73 4.64 -14.37 17.64
C ALA A 73 4.33 -13.12 16.77
N TYR A 74 3.95 -13.31 15.50
CA TYR A 74 3.69 -12.26 14.52
C TYR A 74 2.56 -12.67 13.56
N GLY A 75 2.15 -11.74 12.68
CA GLY A 75 1.10 -12.00 11.69
C GLY A 75 -0.33 -11.84 12.22
N PHE A 76 -0.49 -11.05 13.28
CA PHE A 76 -1.78 -10.70 13.88
C PHE A 76 -1.74 -9.29 14.49
N VAL A 77 -2.91 -8.73 14.75
CA VAL A 77 -3.11 -7.50 15.52
C VAL A 77 -3.79 -7.82 16.87
N GLU A 78 -3.57 -6.98 17.88
CA GLU A 78 -3.92 -7.28 19.28
C GLU A 78 -5.43 -7.36 19.55
N GLY A 79 -6.25 -6.58 18.83
CA GLY A 79 -7.68 -6.54 19.09
C GLY A 79 -8.47 -5.80 18.01
N PRO A 80 -9.74 -5.45 18.30
CA PRO A 80 -10.57 -4.65 17.42
C PRO A 80 -9.93 -3.29 17.17
N GLY A 81 -9.88 -2.87 15.91
CA GLY A 81 -9.31 -1.60 15.55
C GLY A 81 -9.07 -1.43 14.06
N ARG A 82 -8.60 -0.23 13.71
CA ARG A 82 -8.11 0.11 12.39
C ARG A 82 -6.60 0.17 12.42
N TYR A 83 -5.95 -0.70 11.65
CA TYR A 83 -4.50 -0.77 11.55
C TYR A 83 -4.09 -0.41 10.13
N GLU A 84 -3.20 0.56 9.97
CA GLU A 84 -2.77 1.06 8.66
C GLU A 84 -1.27 1.34 8.67
N THR A 85 -0.61 1.07 7.56
CA THR A 85 0.78 1.47 7.35
C THR A 85 1.05 1.74 5.88
N THR A 86 2.03 2.60 5.61
CA THR A 86 2.51 2.87 4.25
C THR A 86 3.54 1.82 3.82
N LEU A 87 3.56 1.51 2.53
CA LEU A 87 4.44 0.49 1.97
C LEU A 87 5.37 1.12 0.93
N THR A 88 6.63 0.68 0.93
CA THR A 88 7.66 1.14 -0.01
C THR A 88 8.42 -0.04 -0.57
N ARG A 89 8.97 0.11 -1.78
CA ARG A 89 9.73 -0.94 -2.48
C ARG A 89 9.03 -2.32 -2.45
N PRO A 90 7.77 -2.43 -2.91
CA PRO A 90 7.06 -3.70 -2.94
C PRO A 90 7.65 -4.70 -3.95
N ASP A 91 8.60 -4.27 -4.78
CA ASP A 91 9.50 -5.14 -5.54
C ASP A 91 10.51 -5.87 -4.65
N LEU A 92 11.13 -5.15 -3.70
CA LEU A 92 12.14 -5.70 -2.79
C LEU A 92 11.53 -6.56 -1.68
N PHE A 93 10.40 -6.09 -1.13
CA PHE A 93 9.73 -6.74 0.00
C PHE A 93 8.58 -7.66 -0.42
N ALA A 94 8.44 -7.97 -1.71
CA ALA A 94 7.31 -8.74 -2.25
C ALA A 94 7.02 -10.01 -1.45
N ARG A 95 8.05 -10.82 -1.18
CA ARG A 95 7.94 -12.07 -0.42
C ARG A 95 7.48 -11.84 1.03
N TYR A 96 8.01 -10.79 1.67
CA TYR A 96 7.63 -10.45 3.04
C TYR A 96 6.17 -9.98 3.10
N TYR A 97 5.77 -9.08 2.21
CA TYR A 97 4.40 -8.58 2.16
C TYR A 97 3.38 -9.68 1.86
N ALA A 98 3.65 -10.54 0.87
CA ALA A 98 2.78 -11.67 0.56
C ALA A 98 2.54 -12.56 1.80
N GLU A 99 3.61 -12.87 2.55
CA GLU A 99 3.49 -13.68 3.76
C GLU A 99 2.71 -12.96 4.87
N GLN A 100 3.00 -11.69 5.12
CA GLN A 100 2.26 -10.93 6.15
C GLN A 100 0.78 -10.78 5.80
N PHE A 101 0.45 -10.55 4.53
CA PHE A 101 -0.93 -10.43 4.06
C PHE A 101 -1.69 -11.75 4.25
N ARG A 102 -1.04 -12.86 3.92
CA ARG A 102 -1.57 -14.22 4.16
C ARG A 102 -1.83 -14.47 5.64
N LEU A 103 -0.88 -14.13 6.51
CA LEU A 103 -1.00 -14.31 7.95
C LEU A 103 -2.12 -13.45 8.54
N LEU A 104 -2.21 -12.17 8.18
CA LEU A 104 -3.27 -11.28 8.67
C LEU A 104 -4.66 -11.80 8.29
N ARG A 105 -4.83 -12.28 7.05
CA ARG A 105 -6.08 -12.92 6.62
C ARG A 105 -6.39 -14.20 7.38
N ALA A 106 -5.40 -15.08 7.54
CA ALA A 106 -5.60 -16.34 8.27
C ALA A 106 -5.93 -16.11 9.75
N SER A 107 -5.33 -15.08 10.35
CA SER A 107 -5.49 -14.75 11.77
C SER A 107 -6.83 -14.06 12.07
N HIS A 108 -7.33 -13.22 11.17
CA HIS A 108 -8.47 -12.32 11.44
C HIS A 108 -9.69 -12.53 10.53
N ASN A 109 -9.54 -13.26 9.42
CA ASN A 109 -10.57 -13.45 8.39
C ASN A 109 -11.19 -12.12 7.88
N VAL A 110 -10.32 -11.15 7.62
CA VAL A 110 -10.66 -9.79 7.18
C VAL A 110 -10.16 -9.54 5.76
N GLU A 111 -10.75 -8.54 5.10
CA GLU A 111 -10.25 -8.02 3.83
C GLU A 111 -9.06 -7.08 4.05
N LEU A 112 -8.18 -7.04 3.06
CA LEU A 112 -7.04 -6.13 3.01
C LEU A 112 -7.44 -4.92 2.14
N GLU A 113 -7.53 -3.74 2.74
CA GLU A 113 -7.79 -2.51 1.99
C GLU A 113 -6.45 -1.91 1.52
N VAL A 114 -6.33 -1.61 0.23
CA VAL A 114 -5.13 -1.03 -0.38
C VAL A 114 -5.50 0.23 -1.14
N GLY A 115 -4.78 1.33 -0.90
CA GLY A 115 -5.01 2.61 -1.56
C GLY A 115 -3.80 3.54 -1.51
N ILE A 116 -3.98 4.78 -1.98
CA ILE A 116 -2.96 5.84 -1.93
C ILE A 116 -2.99 6.53 -0.56
N SER A 117 -1.84 6.66 0.10
CA SER A 117 -1.72 7.35 1.39
C SER A 117 -1.65 8.87 1.26
N SER A 118 -1.64 9.57 2.39
CA SER A 118 -1.33 11.00 2.45
C SER A 118 0.17 11.29 2.60
N GLN A 119 1.03 10.26 2.66
CA GLN A 119 2.47 10.40 2.86
C GLN A 119 3.20 10.54 1.52
N PRO A 120 3.83 11.70 1.24
CA PRO A 120 4.62 11.91 0.04
C PRO A 120 5.99 11.22 0.09
#